data_AF-A0A969E2N1-F1
#
_entry.id   AF-A0A969E2N1-F1
#
_cell.length_a   1.000
_cell.length_b   1.000
_cell.length_c   1.000
_cell.angle_alpha   90.00
_cell.angle_beta   90.00
_cell.angle_gamma   90.00
#
_symmetry.space_group_name_H-M   'P 1'
#
loop_
_entity.id
_entity.type
_entity.pdbx_description
1 polymer ?
#
loop_
_entity_poly.entity_id
_entity_poly.type
_entity_poly.pdbx_seq_one_letter_code
_entity_poly.pdbx_strand_id
1 'polypeptide(L)'
;MKLDVYLEGGNGSNIKMNFSNPDGLALQTIGNKTYLIVNEDLNGATFNRSGKGTAGLIGEIFALDLDNQSPKIDDLQRFLIGPQGAETTGGVSTPDGRTYFVNIQHPSSGNNTPYNNSTTIAVTGFSLSTPNKELKITDDFSVFPNPAQDVINFNKATDVSLYNINGQQIRIVRNANSINVSDLTPGIYFLQTLKGAVVKVVKQ
;
A
#
# COMPACT_ATOMS: atom_id res chain seq x y z
N MET A 1 16.87 33.60 11.60
CA MET A 1 16.16 32.34 11.28
C MET A 1 15.15 32.66 10.20
N LYS A 2 15.21 32.01 9.03
CA LYS A 2 14.18 32.12 7.99
C LYS A 2 13.20 30.97 8.21
N LEU A 3 11.94 31.28 8.45
CA LEU A 3 10.87 30.29 8.59
C LEU A 3 10.17 30.14 7.24
N ASP A 4 9.79 28.92 6.90
CA ASP A 4 9.02 28.61 5.70
C ASP A 4 8.00 27.52 6.01
N VAL A 5 6.95 27.43 5.21
CA VAL A 5 5.93 26.39 5.35
C VAL A 5 6.47 25.10 4.73
N TYR A 6 6.54 24.03 5.53
CA TYR A 6 7.13 22.78 5.08
C TYR A 6 6.19 21.97 4.18
N LEU A 7 4.91 21.84 4.55
CA LEU A 7 3.86 21.20 3.75
C LEU A 7 2.50 21.85 4.04
N GLU A 8 1.71 22.11 3.01
CA GLU A 8 0.33 22.59 3.12
C GLU A 8 -0.68 21.47 2.79
N GLY A 9 -1.87 21.54 3.39
CA GLY A 9 -2.99 20.67 3.02
C GLY A 9 -3.56 21.01 1.64
N GLY A 10 -4.34 20.10 1.06
CA GLY A 10 -4.96 20.32 -0.25
C GLY A 10 -5.19 19.06 -1.07
N ASN A 11 -5.37 19.25 -2.38
CA ASN A 11 -5.56 18.15 -3.32
C ASN A 11 -4.21 17.58 -3.78
N GLY A 12 -4.10 16.25 -3.78
CA GLY A 12 -3.02 15.57 -4.50
C GLY A 12 -3.33 15.47 -6.00
N SER A 13 -2.40 14.88 -6.75
CA SER A 13 -2.60 14.51 -8.16
C SER A 13 -3.73 13.48 -8.37
N ASN A 14 -4.12 12.77 -7.31
CA ASN A 14 -5.21 11.79 -7.29
C ASN A 14 -6.16 12.11 -6.12
N ILE A 15 -7.46 11.90 -6.31
CA ILE A 15 -8.49 12.06 -5.26
C ILE A 15 -8.20 11.24 -4.00
N LYS A 16 -7.51 10.10 -4.16
CA LYS A 16 -7.02 9.27 -3.05
C LYS A 16 -5.80 9.86 -2.35
N MET A 17 -5.31 11.02 -2.72
CA MET A 17 -4.14 11.65 -2.12
C MET A 17 -4.46 13.03 -1.56
N ASN A 18 -5.75 13.38 -1.46
CA ASN A 18 -6.14 14.61 -0.80
C ASN A 18 -5.77 14.55 0.69
N PHE A 19 -5.08 15.59 1.15
CA PHE A 19 -4.60 15.71 2.52
C PHE A 19 -5.34 16.86 3.18
N SER A 20 -6.19 16.53 4.15
CA SER A 20 -7.08 17.49 4.80
C SER A 20 -7.34 17.07 6.23
N ASN A 21 -7.63 18.05 7.08
CA ASN A 21 -7.91 17.83 8.50
C ASN A 21 -6.79 17.05 9.24
N PRO A 22 -5.51 17.43 9.06
CA PRO A 22 -4.45 16.86 9.88
C PRO A 22 -4.68 17.20 11.35
N ASP A 23 -4.49 16.22 12.21
CA ASP A 23 -4.58 16.35 13.66
C ASP A 23 -3.28 15.82 14.29
N GLY A 24 -3.29 14.61 14.84
CA GLY A 24 -2.17 14.08 15.61
C GLY A 24 -0.89 13.92 14.79
N LEU A 25 0.24 14.35 15.36
CA LEU A 25 1.58 14.16 14.78
C LEU A 25 2.42 13.20 15.62
N ALA A 26 3.21 12.37 14.95
CA ALA A 26 4.21 11.52 15.60
C ALA A 26 5.46 11.38 14.73
N LEU A 27 6.58 10.98 15.32
CA LEU A 27 7.79 10.62 14.58
C LEU A 27 7.95 9.11 14.54
N GLN A 28 8.27 8.58 13.37
CA GLN A 28 8.63 7.18 13.15
C GLN A 28 10.00 7.14 12.50
N THR A 29 11.00 6.60 13.20
CA THR A 29 12.32 6.36 12.61
C THR A 29 12.40 4.91 12.12
N ILE A 30 12.76 4.70 10.85
CA ILE A 30 12.92 3.37 10.25
C ILE A 30 14.33 3.30 9.68
N GLY A 31 15.19 2.50 10.32
CA GLY A 31 16.62 2.50 10.00
C GLY A 31 17.25 3.86 10.26
N ASN A 32 17.80 4.50 9.23
CA ASN A 32 18.38 5.84 9.32
C ASN A 32 17.45 6.98 8.85
N LYS A 33 16.23 6.65 8.42
CA LYS A 33 15.25 7.64 7.94
C LYS A 33 14.24 7.97 9.04
N THR A 34 13.85 9.23 9.14
CA THR A 34 12.78 9.67 10.04
C THR A 34 11.61 10.16 9.22
N TYR A 35 10.42 9.69 9.59
CA TYR A 35 9.17 10.05 8.96
C TYR A 35 8.31 10.83 9.95
N LEU A 36 7.67 11.89 9.47
CA LEU A 36 6.55 12.52 10.15
C LEU A 36 5.29 11.71 9.85
N ILE A 37 4.69 11.17 10.90
CA ILE A 37 3.40 10.50 10.82
C ILE A 37 2.33 11.54 11.12
N VAL A 38 1.35 11.62 10.22
CA VAL A 38 0.21 12.52 10.34
C VAL A 38 -1.06 11.69 10.41
N ASN A 39 -1.81 11.88 11.49
CA ASN A 39 -3.13 11.31 11.72
C ASN A 39 -4.19 12.37 11.36
N GLU A 40 -5.42 11.93 11.15
CA GLU A 40 -6.51 12.82 10.76
C GLU A 40 -7.77 12.67 11.61
N ASP A 41 -8.47 13.79 11.73
CA ASP A 41 -9.81 13.92 12.31
C ASP A 41 -10.73 14.67 11.32
N LEU A 42 -11.52 13.90 10.56
CA LEU A 42 -12.43 14.47 9.57
C LEU A 42 -13.71 14.99 10.22
N ASN A 43 -13.77 16.30 10.44
CA ASN A 43 -15.01 16.99 10.72
C ASN A 43 -15.75 17.37 9.41
N GLY A 44 -16.66 16.50 8.97
CA GLY A 44 -17.48 16.71 7.78
C GLY A 44 -16.82 16.28 6.46
N ALA A 45 -17.60 16.24 5.38
CA ALA A 45 -17.13 15.89 4.03
C ALA A 45 -16.48 17.07 3.27
N THR A 46 -16.10 18.11 4.01
CA THR A 46 -15.62 19.38 3.47
C THR A 46 -14.27 19.20 2.75
N PHE A 47 -14.07 19.94 1.66
CA PHE A 47 -12.88 19.93 0.79
C PHE A 47 -12.71 18.75 -0.17
N ASN A 48 -13.82 18.18 -0.66
CA ASN A 48 -13.84 17.40 -1.91
C ASN A 48 -13.02 16.10 -1.87
N ARG A 49 -12.60 15.62 -0.70
CA ARG A 49 -11.86 14.35 -0.52
C ARG A 49 -12.71 13.12 -0.85
N SER A 50 -13.98 13.12 -0.45
CA SER A 50 -14.97 12.18 -0.95
C SER A 50 -15.62 12.81 -2.18
N GLY A 51 -15.02 12.61 -3.36
CA GLY A 51 -15.63 13.02 -4.63
C GLY A 51 -17.13 12.70 -4.61
N LYS A 52 -17.97 13.71 -4.91
CA LYS A 52 -19.44 13.69 -4.75
C LYS A 52 -20.05 12.29 -4.67
N GLY A 53 -20.18 11.75 -3.45
CA GLY A 53 -20.82 10.47 -3.17
C GLY A 53 -19.94 9.45 -2.44
N THR A 54 -20.37 9.13 -1.22
CA THR A 54 -20.30 7.77 -0.63
C THR A 54 -18.97 7.18 -0.15
N ALA A 55 -18.06 7.98 0.41
CA ALA A 55 -17.18 7.46 1.47
C ALA A 55 -17.40 8.33 2.71
N GLY A 56 -17.81 7.72 3.82
CA GLY A 56 -18.08 8.44 5.07
C GLY A 56 -16.84 9.15 5.61
N LEU A 57 -16.99 9.81 6.76
CA LEU A 57 -15.88 10.44 7.48
C LEU A 57 -14.88 9.33 7.85
N ILE A 58 -13.75 9.23 7.15
CA ILE A 58 -12.75 8.18 7.37
C ILE A 58 -11.40 8.87 7.54
N GLY A 59 -10.84 8.78 8.76
CA GLY A 59 -9.48 9.22 9.05
C GLY A 59 -8.44 8.30 8.40
N GLU A 60 -7.39 8.90 7.84
CA GLU A 60 -6.27 8.19 7.24
C GLU A 60 -4.96 8.57 7.94
N ILE A 61 -3.95 7.71 7.84
CA ILE A 61 -2.63 7.99 8.39
C ILE A 61 -1.60 7.97 7.28
N PHE A 62 -0.82 9.04 7.22
CA PHE A 62 0.23 9.25 6.24
C PHE A 62 1.60 9.33 6.90
N ALA A 63 2.62 8.83 6.21
CA ALA A 63 4.02 9.03 6.52
C ALA A 63 4.64 9.99 5.50
N LEU A 64 5.37 10.99 5.98
CA LEU A 64 6.16 11.92 5.18
C LEU A 64 7.64 11.76 5.49
N ASP A 65 8.48 11.51 4.47
CA ASP A 65 9.93 11.43 4.64
C ASP A 65 10.52 12.82 4.97
N LEU A 66 11.11 12.98 6.15
CA LEU A 66 11.67 14.26 6.60
C LEU A 66 13.02 14.61 5.93
N ASP A 67 13.62 13.69 5.18
CA ASP A 67 14.78 14.01 4.34
C ASP A 67 14.36 14.86 3.12
N ASN A 68 13.08 14.81 2.72
CA ASN A 68 12.57 15.58 1.59
C ASN A 68 12.49 17.07 1.94
N GLN A 69 13.33 17.89 1.31
CA GLN A 69 13.42 19.33 1.59
C GLN A 69 12.33 20.17 0.90
N SER A 70 11.50 19.57 0.05
CA SER A 70 10.42 20.27 -0.67
C SER A 70 9.24 19.34 -0.90
N PRO A 71 8.60 18.85 0.19
CA PRO A 71 7.57 17.84 0.09
C PRO A 71 6.30 18.39 -0.56
N LYS A 72 5.63 17.51 -1.29
CA LYS A 72 4.31 17.73 -1.88
C LYS A 72 3.33 16.75 -1.29
N ILE A 73 2.04 17.05 -1.44
CA ILE A 73 0.96 16.14 -1.01
C ILE A 73 1.13 14.74 -1.62
N ASP A 74 1.61 14.65 -2.87
CA ASP A 74 1.87 13.37 -3.55
C ASP A 74 3.04 12.56 -2.95
N ASP A 75 3.88 13.16 -2.11
CA ASP A 75 4.97 12.47 -1.42
C ASP A 75 4.50 11.77 -0.13
N LEU A 76 3.27 12.04 0.33
CA LEU A 76 2.67 11.36 1.48
C LEU A 76 2.46 9.88 1.18
N GLN A 77 2.86 9.01 2.10
CA GLN A 77 2.62 7.58 2.00
C GLN A 77 1.53 7.17 2.97
N ARG A 78 0.32 6.92 2.46
CA ARG A 78 -0.77 6.35 3.27
C ARG A 78 -0.41 4.91 3.67
N PHE A 79 -0.53 4.60 4.95
CA PHE A 79 -0.33 3.22 5.44
C PHE A 79 -1.48 2.68 6.31
N LEU A 80 -2.41 3.52 6.75
CA LEU A 80 -3.61 3.09 7.49
C LEU A 80 -4.84 3.90 7.08
N ILE A 81 -5.99 3.23 7.06
CA ILE A 81 -7.32 3.82 6.88
C ILE A 81 -8.18 3.35 8.05
N GLY A 82 -8.78 4.30 8.78
CA GLY A 82 -9.66 4.02 9.91
C GLY A 82 -11.04 3.50 9.48
N PRO A 83 -11.85 2.98 10.42
CA PRO A 83 -13.27 2.72 10.18
C PRO A 83 -14.05 4.00 9.90
N GLN A 84 -15.24 3.86 9.31
CA GLN A 84 -16.15 4.99 9.10
C GLN A 84 -16.54 5.64 10.43
N GLY A 85 -16.58 6.97 10.44
CA GLY A 85 -16.89 7.83 11.59
C GLY A 85 -15.74 7.98 12.57
N ALA A 86 -14.63 7.26 12.39
CA ALA A 86 -13.50 7.32 13.31
C ALA A 86 -12.51 8.41 12.92
N GLU A 87 -11.93 9.04 13.92
CA GLU A 87 -10.63 9.70 13.80
C GLU A 87 -9.51 8.73 14.14
N THR A 88 -8.30 9.06 13.68
CA THR A 88 -7.06 8.42 14.08
C THR A 88 -6.30 9.37 14.99
N THR A 89 -5.88 8.93 16.17
CA THR A 89 -5.21 9.83 17.14
C THR A 89 -4.32 9.08 18.11
N GLY A 90 -3.50 9.81 18.87
CA GLY A 90 -2.66 9.25 19.95
C GLY A 90 -1.57 8.30 19.45
N GLY A 91 -0.89 8.69 18.35
CA GLY A 91 0.18 7.91 17.72
C GLY A 91 1.47 7.81 18.52
N VAL A 92 2.04 6.62 18.65
CA VAL A 92 3.38 6.42 19.24
C VAL A 92 4.12 5.24 18.61
N SER A 93 5.42 5.42 18.41
CA SER A 93 6.31 4.47 17.76
C SER A 93 7.09 3.66 18.79
N THR A 94 7.37 2.38 18.51
CA THR A 94 8.34 1.63 19.32
C THR A 94 9.75 2.19 19.14
N PRO A 95 10.64 2.11 20.16
CA PRO A 95 12.01 2.60 20.04
C PRO A 95 12.82 1.96 18.91
N ASP A 96 12.50 0.73 18.53
CA ASP A 96 13.14 0.01 17.43
C ASP A 96 12.61 0.39 16.04
N GLY A 97 11.59 1.26 15.96
CA GLY A 97 11.02 1.74 14.71
C GLY A 97 10.21 0.71 13.92
N ARG A 98 9.86 -0.44 14.53
CA ARG A 98 9.19 -1.55 13.83
C ARG A 98 7.67 -1.54 13.97
N THR A 99 7.14 -0.84 14.96
CA THR A 99 5.71 -0.81 15.28
C THR A 99 5.27 0.62 15.56
N TYR A 100 4.10 0.98 15.01
CA TYR A 100 3.40 2.22 15.31
C TYR A 100 2.06 1.87 15.96
N PHE A 101 1.82 2.36 17.17
CA PHE A 101 0.56 2.25 17.87
C PHE A 101 -0.29 3.49 17.60
N VAL A 102 -1.59 3.30 17.36
CA VAL A 102 -2.54 4.38 17.14
C VAL A 102 -3.91 4.03 17.70
N ASN A 103 -4.63 5.02 18.20
CA ASN A 103 -6.00 4.85 18.63
C ASN A 103 -6.95 5.18 17.47
N ILE A 104 -7.93 4.31 17.29
CA ILE A 104 -9.14 4.56 16.51
C ILE A 104 -10.17 5.07 17.50
N GLN A 105 -10.54 6.34 17.40
CA GLN A 105 -11.48 6.96 18.33
C GLN A 105 -12.85 7.12 17.68
N HIS A 106 -13.90 6.90 18.49
CA HIS A 106 -15.31 7.10 18.17
C HIS A 106 -15.77 6.60 16.78
N PRO A 107 -15.41 5.37 16.36
CA PRO A 107 -15.96 4.83 15.12
C PRO A 107 -17.49 4.82 15.15
N SER A 108 -18.10 4.94 13.98
CA SER A 108 -19.56 4.88 13.85
C SER A 108 -20.09 3.57 14.44
N SER A 109 -21.12 3.69 15.27
CA SER A 109 -21.82 2.53 15.84
C SER A 109 -22.49 1.65 14.79
N GLY A 110 -22.68 2.16 13.57
CA GLY A 110 -23.21 1.41 12.42
C GLY A 110 -22.19 0.50 11.73
N ASN A 111 -20.91 0.52 12.12
CA ASN A 111 -19.91 -0.41 11.58
C ASN A 111 -20.16 -1.84 12.05
N ASN A 112 -19.68 -2.83 11.29
CA ASN A 112 -19.66 -4.22 11.75
C ASN A 112 -18.60 -4.41 12.86
N THR A 113 -18.88 -5.28 13.82
CA THR A 113 -17.89 -5.72 14.82
C THR A 113 -16.66 -6.33 14.12
N PRO A 114 -15.41 -6.03 14.55
CA PRO A 114 -15.03 -5.24 15.73
C PRO A 114 -14.85 -3.72 15.48
N TYR A 115 -15.20 -3.20 14.31
CA TYR A 115 -14.87 -1.85 13.86
C TYR A 115 -15.84 -0.75 14.36
N ASN A 116 -16.74 -1.08 15.28
CA ASN A 116 -17.75 -0.19 15.85
C ASN A 116 -17.42 0.29 17.27
N ASN A 117 -16.22 -0.02 17.78
CA ASN A 117 -15.75 0.42 19.09
C ASN A 117 -14.36 1.04 18.99
N SER A 118 -14.07 1.99 19.87
CA SER A 118 -12.72 2.53 20.00
C SER A 118 -11.71 1.43 20.29
N THR A 119 -10.55 1.48 19.64
CA THR A 119 -9.54 0.44 19.77
C THR A 119 -8.14 0.99 19.52
N THR A 120 -7.13 0.38 20.15
CA THR A 120 -5.73 0.64 19.83
C THR A 120 -5.25 -0.39 18.81
N ILE A 121 -4.70 0.07 17.70
CA ILE A 121 -4.11 -0.76 16.65
C ILE A 121 -2.59 -0.67 16.74
N ALA A 122 -1.92 -1.82 16.62
CA ALA A 122 -0.49 -1.91 16.39
C ALA A 122 -0.23 -2.17 14.91
N VAL A 123 0.32 -1.19 14.19
CA VAL A 123 0.77 -1.33 12.81
C VAL A 123 2.23 -1.79 12.83
N THR A 124 2.47 -3.04 12.47
CA THR A 124 3.81 -3.65 12.49
C THR A 124 4.38 -3.83 11.09
N GLY A 125 5.69 -4.05 10.99
CA GLY A 125 6.35 -4.43 9.74
C GLY A 125 7.05 -3.27 9.03
N PHE A 126 7.12 -2.10 9.69
CA PHE A 126 7.98 -1.01 9.28
C PHE A 126 9.43 -1.52 9.19
N SER A 127 9.93 -1.53 7.97
CA SER A 127 11.29 -1.91 7.64
C SER A 127 11.70 -1.17 6.38
N LEU A 128 12.97 -0.77 6.30
CA LEU A 128 13.53 -0.37 5.03
C LEU A 128 13.61 -1.63 4.18
N SER A 129 12.61 -1.86 3.32
CA SER A 129 12.76 -2.87 2.29
C SER A 129 13.91 -2.42 1.41
N THR A 130 15.04 -3.12 1.45
CA THR A 130 15.88 -3.18 0.26
C THR A 130 14.96 -3.64 -0.89
N PRO A 131 15.09 -3.10 -2.11
CA PRO A 131 14.30 -3.56 -3.27
C PRO A 131 14.40 -5.07 -3.51
N ASN A 132 15.34 -5.74 -2.84
CA ASN A 132 15.40 -7.17 -2.67
C ASN A 132 14.37 -7.65 -1.63
N LYS A 133 13.08 -7.41 -1.89
CA LYS A 133 12.09 -8.38 -1.44
C LYS A 133 12.41 -9.64 -2.23
N GLU A 134 13.29 -10.49 -1.70
CA GLU A 134 13.30 -11.89 -2.11
C GLU A 134 11.84 -12.31 -2.02
N LEU A 135 11.26 -12.54 -3.19
CA LEU A 135 9.94 -13.12 -3.31
C LEU A 135 10.03 -14.41 -2.50
N LYS A 136 9.50 -14.39 -1.28
CA LYS A 136 9.27 -15.62 -0.53
C LYS A 136 8.40 -16.45 -1.46
N ILE A 137 9.02 -17.48 -2.03
CA ILE A 137 8.33 -18.56 -2.72
C ILE A 137 7.55 -19.26 -1.60
N THR A 138 6.36 -18.77 -1.31
CA THR A 138 5.41 -19.45 -0.45
C THR A 138 4.20 -19.82 -1.27
N ASP A 139 3.98 -21.14 -1.24
CA ASP A 139 2.83 -21.95 -1.65
C ASP A 139 2.71 -22.40 -3.10
N ASP A 140 3.24 -23.61 -3.34
CA ASP A 140 2.76 -24.64 -4.26
C ASP A 140 2.44 -24.20 -5.70
N PHE A 141 2.93 -23.07 -6.19
CA PHE A 141 2.71 -22.63 -7.56
C PHE A 141 4.02 -22.75 -8.32
N SER A 142 4.07 -23.74 -9.21
CA SER A 142 5.21 -23.99 -10.09
C SER A 142 4.75 -24.00 -11.54
N VAL A 143 5.70 -23.70 -12.43
CA VAL A 143 5.43 -23.55 -13.85
C VAL A 143 6.44 -24.35 -14.67
N PHE A 144 6.00 -24.89 -15.80
CA PHE A 144 6.84 -25.72 -16.67
C PHE A 144 6.34 -25.70 -18.13
N PRO A 145 7.24 -25.82 -19.12
CA PRO A 145 8.70 -25.76 -18.98
C PRO A 145 9.17 -24.34 -18.59
N ASN A 146 10.35 -24.25 -18.00
CA ASN A 146 11.04 -22.99 -17.75
C ASN A 146 12.56 -23.23 -17.90
N PRO A 147 13.19 -22.81 -19.01
CA PRO A 147 12.69 -21.90 -20.04
C PRO A 147 11.55 -22.45 -20.91
N ALA A 148 10.70 -21.56 -21.44
CA ALA A 148 9.55 -21.89 -22.31
C ALA A 148 9.71 -21.31 -23.71
N GLN A 149 9.18 -22.02 -24.73
CA GLN A 149 9.05 -21.51 -26.10
C GLN A 149 7.66 -20.90 -26.32
N ASP A 150 6.60 -21.70 -26.36
CA ASP A 150 5.28 -21.18 -26.77
C ASP A 150 4.25 -21.14 -25.65
N VAL A 151 4.36 -22.05 -24.69
CA VAL A 151 3.36 -22.23 -23.62
C VAL A 151 4.08 -22.48 -22.31
N ILE A 152 3.60 -21.83 -21.25
CA ILE A 152 3.97 -22.09 -19.87
C ILE A 152 2.77 -22.74 -19.19
N ASN A 153 2.94 -23.96 -18.67
CA ASN A 153 1.93 -24.68 -17.89
C ASN A 153 2.11 -24.40 -16.41
N PHE A 154 1.03 -24.56 -15.65
CA PHE A 154 0.95 -24.39 -14.22
C PHE A 154 0.68 -25.75 -13.57
N ASN A 155 1.19 -25.97 -12.36
CA ASN A 155 0.92 -27.20 -11.63
C ASN A 155 -0.52 -27.32 -11.07
N LYS A 156 -1.32 -26.24 -11.13
CA LYS A 156 -2.73 -26.20 -10.71
C LYS A 156 -3.49 -25.06 -11.41
N ALA A 157 -4.80 -25.21 -11.53
CA ALA A 157 -5.67 -24.18 -12.10
C ALA A 157 -5.71 -22.96 -11.18
N THR A 158 -5.35 -21.79 -11.71
CA THR A 158 -5.38 -20.54 -10.92
C THR A 158 -5.42 -19.32 -11.84
N ASP A 159 -5.75 -18.18 -11.24
CA ASP A 159 -5.62 -16.88 -11.87
C ASP A 159 -4.16 -16.44 -11.83
N VAL A 160 -3.63 -15.99 -12.98
CA VAL A 160 -2.24 -15.59 -13.16
C VAL A 160 -2.14 -14.34 -14.03
N SER A 161 -1.40 -13.36 -13.54
CA SER A 161 -0.98 -12.17 -14.28
C SER A 161 0.47 -12.33 -14.76
N LEU A 162 0.74 -12.01 -16.02
CA LEU A 162 2.06 -12.00 -16.63
C LEU A 162 2.60 -10.57 -16.71
N TYR A 163 3.83 -10.36 -16.28
CA TYR A 163 4.54 -9.09 -16.29
C TYR A 163 5.87 -9.19 -17.04
N ASN A 164 6.26 -8.10 -17.70
CA ASN A 164 7.63 -7.96 -18.22
C ASN A 164 8.62 -7.54 -17.12
N ILE A 165 9.91 -7.43 -17.48
CA ILE A 165 10.98 -7.03 -16.55
C ILE A 165 10.82 -5.61 -15.97
N ASN A 166 10.06 -4.75 -16.65
CA ASN A 166 9.77 -3.39 -16.19
C ASN A 166 8.54 -3.34 -15.25
N GLY A 167 7.95 -4.49 -14.90
CA GLY A 167 6.75 -4.56 -14.06
C GLY A 167 5.45 -4.21 -14.78
N GLN A 168 5.45 -4.07 -16.11
CA GLN A 168 4.23 -3.82 -16.86
C GLN A 168 3.46 -5.12 -17.07
N GLN A 169 2.16 -5.12 -16.75
CA GLN A 169 1.29 -6.26 -16.95
C GLN A 169 0.97 -6.44 -18.43
N ILE A 170 1.31 -7.61 -18.98
CA ILE A 170 1.10 -7.95 -20.39
C ILE A 170 -0.28 -8.59 -20.59
N ARG A 171 -0.63 -9.56 -19.74
CA ARG A 171 -1.89 -10.31 -19.84
C ARG A 171 -2.26 -10.98 -18.53
N ILE A 172 -3.54 -11.37 -18.45
CA ILE A 172 -4.12 -12.14 -17.35
C ILE A 172 -4.80 -13.37 -17.94
N VAL A 173 -4.60 -14.52 -17.31
CA VAL A 173 -5.41 -15.72 -17.51
C VAL A 173 -6.13 -16.06 -16.21
N ARG A 174 -7.38 -16.52 -16.30
CA ARG A 174 -8.22 -16.85 -15.14
C ARG A 174 -8.56 -18.33 -15.14
N ASN A 175 -8.49 -18.94 -13.96
CA ASN A 175 -8.75 -20.35 -13.71
C ASN A 175 -8.16 -21.28 -14.79
N ALA A 176 -6.91 -21.00 -15.18
CA ALA A 176 -6.23 -21.66 -16.28
C ALA A 176 -5.11 -22.56 -15.75
N ASN A 177 -4.74 -23.58 -16.52
CA ASN A 177 -3.58 -24.44 -16.26
C ASN A 177 -2.36 -24.06 -17.12
N SER A 178 -2.48 -23.03 -17.96
CA SER A 178 -1.40 -22.62 -18.87
C SER A 178 -1.61 -21.21 -19.38
N ILE A 179 -0.55 -20.65 -19.95
CA ILE A 179 -0.57 -19.38 -20.67
C ILE A 179 0.29 -19.49 -21.93
N ASN A 180 -0.25 -19.02 -23.06
CA ASN A 180 0.51 -18.89 -24.30
C ASN A 180 1.42 -17.65 -24.22
N VAL A 181 2.66 -17.81 -24.63
CA VAL A 181 3.72 -16.81 -24.67
C VAL A 181 4.45 -16.78 -26.03
N SER A 182 3.94 -17.47 -27.05
CA SER A 182 4.61 -17.57 -28.37
C SER A 182 4.78 -16.23 -29.06
N ASP A 183 3.91 -15.27 -28.74
CA ASP A 183 3.93 -13.90 -29.27
C ASP A 183 4.95 -12.98 -28.57
N LEU A 184 5.59 -13.45 -27.49
CA LEU A 184 6.51 -12.64 -26.69
C LEU A 184 7.95 -12.76 -27.21
N THR A 185 8.68 -11.65 -27.12
CA THR A 185 10.13 -11.63 -27.37
C THR A 185 10.90 -12.49 -26.36
N PRO A 186 12.02 -13.11 -26.73
CA PRO A 186 12.88 -13.82 -25.78
C PRO A 186 13.34 -12.89 -24.65
N GLY A 187 13.27 -13.37 -23.40
CA GLY A 187 13.54 -12.52 -22.24
C GLY A 187 13.02 -13.07 -20.92
N ILE A 188 13.14 -12.25 -19.88
CA ILE A 188 12.67 -12.56 -18.52
C ILE A 188 11.28 -11.97 -18.32
N TYR A 189 10.38 -12.79 -17.80
CA TYR A 189 9.03 -12.40 -17.41
C TYR A 189 8.70 -12.93 -16.01
N PHE A 190 7.61 -12.43 -15.44
CA PHE A 190 7.14 -12.83 -14.12
C PHE A 190 5.66 -13.21 -14.17
N LEU A 191 5.33 -14.37 -13.61
CA LEU A 191 3.95 -14.81 -13.41
C LEU A 191 3.58 -14.61 -11.94
N GLN A 192 2.48 -13.91 -11.66
CA GLN A 192 1.99 -13.66 -10.31
C GLN A 192 0.56 -14.17 -10.14
N THR A 193 0.32 -14.91 -9.06
CA THR A 193 -1.04 -15.37 -8.68
C THR A 193 -1.75 -14.33 -7.79
N LEU A 194 -3.07 -14.41 -7.69
CA LEU A 194 -3.85 -13.58 -6.75
C LEU A 194 -3.45 -13.76 -5.28
N LYS A 195 -2.96 -14.95 -4.92
CA LYS A 195 -2.47 -15.25 -3.57
C LYS A 195 -1.06 -14.71 -3.30
N GLY A 196 -0.46 -14.01 -4.27
CA GLY A 196 0.83 -13.34 -4.11
C GLY A 196 2.05 -14.20 -4.46
N ALA A 197 1.89 -15.47 -4.86
CA ALA A 197 3.01 -16.27 -5.36
C ALA A 197 3.52 -15.71 -6.69
N VAL A 198 4.84 -15.58 -6.84
CA VAL A 198 5.49 -15.05 -8.04
C VAL A 198 6.56 -16.02 -8.53
N VAL A 199 6.57 -16.29 -9.83
CA VAL A 199 7.57 -17.16 -10.48
C VAL A 199 8.24 -16.41 -11.63
N LYS A 200 9.57 -16.39 -11.63
CA LYS A 200 10.39 -15.92 -12.74
C LYS A 200 10.37 -16.96 -13.86
N VAL A 201 10.08 -16.53 -15.09
CA VAL A 201 10.09 -17.38 -16.27
C VAL A 201 11.01 -16.82 -17.35
N VAL A 202 11.67 -17.71 -18.09
CA VAL A 202 12.55 -17.37 -19.20
C VAL A 202 11.86 -17.80 -20.50
N LYS A 203 11.58 -16.84 -21.39
CA LYS A 203 11.11 -17.08 -22.75
C LYS A 203 12.32 -17.21 -23.68
N GLN A 204 12.37 -18.29 -24.47
CA GLN A 204 13.37 -18.51 -25.52
C GLN A 204 12.81 -18.21 -26.90
#